data_AF-A0A948E494-F1
#
_entry.id   AF-A0A948E494-F1
#
_cell.length_a   1.000
_cell.length_b   1.000
_cell.length_c   1.000
_cell.angle_alpha   90.00
_cell.angle_beta   90.00
_cell.angle_gamma   90.00
#
_symmetry.space_group_name_H-M   'P 1'
#
loop_
_entity.id
_entity.type
_entity.pdbx_description
1 polymer ?
#
loop_
_entity_poly.entity_id
_entity_poly.type
_entity_poly.pdbx_seq_one_letter_code
_entity_poly.pdbx_strand_id
1 'polypeptide(L)'
;MISRKLIFIKVTLLLFFLRVLDLFITWRVTPDLEHEVNPLVRWFNAGWPAFITVQFLLFTAVSFCFAWYLWGRDWRVEKKGLGYLQFINQYYFKWKESSKEAHLKIFCFVLPVASIFVSIAAIIHNLLLVNKIETYVFFLYRFHRIAIPAAALGIVFLSAHLAFRIEFRRYNAQFN
;
A
#
# COMPACT_ATOMS: atom_id res chain seq x y z
N MET A 1 14.15 -9.26 18.80
CA MET A 1 13.56 -8.08 18.16
C MET A 1 13.97 -8.08 16.69
N ILE A 2 13.02 -8.13 15.75
CA ILE A 2 13.36 -8.18 14.32
C ILE A 2 14.02 -6.85 13.93
N SER A 3 15.15 -6.88 13.24
CA SER A 3 15.85 -5.67 12.82
C SER A 3 15.05 -4.92 11.74
N ARG A 4 15.09 -3.58 11.77
CA ARG A 4 14.45 -2.73 10.73
C ARG A 4 14.91 -3.13 9.32
N LYS A 5 16.19 -3.50 9.17
CA LYS A 5 16.78 -4.05 7.93
C LYS A 5 16.06 -5.30 7.45
N LEU A 6 15.81 -6.27 8.33
CA LEU A 6 15.13 -7.51 7.94
C LEU A 6 13.67 -7.25 7.53
N ILE A 7 12.97 -6.34 8.23
CA ILE A 7 11.61 -5.93 7.85
C ILE A 7 11.60 -5.31 6.45
N PHE A 8 12.53 -4.39 6.19
CA PHE A 8 12.67 -3.76 4.89
C PHE A 8 12.90 -4.80 3.79
N ILE A 9 13.89 -5.69 3.95
CA ILE A 9 14.21 -6.72 2.96
C ILE A 9 12.98 -7.59 2.66
N LYS A 10 12.29 -8.07 3.69
CA LYS A 10 11.11 -8.94 3.50
C LYS A 10 9.97 -8.24 2.75
N VAL A 11 9.63 -7.01 3.14
CA VAL A 11 8.55 -6.24 2.51
C VAL A 11 8.91 -5.86 1.08
N THR A 12 10.14 -5.41 0.85
CA THR A 12 10.61 -5.02 -0.48
C THR A 12 10.71 -6.23 -1.41
N LEU A 13 11.19 -7.38 -0.95
CA LEU A 13 11.16 -8.62 -1.74
C LEU A 13 9.73 -9.05 -2.07
N LEU A 14 8.82 -9.00 -1.09
CA LEU A 14 7.41 -9.31 -1.32
C LEU A 14 6.80 -8.38 -2.36
N LEU A 15 7.03 -7.07 -2.26
CA LEU A 15 6.60 -6.09 -3.25
C LEU A 15 7.17 -6.41 -4.64
N PHE A 16 8.46 -6.72 -4.73
CA PHE A 16 9.09 -7.09 -5.99
C PHE A 16 8.44 -8.33 -6.62
N PHE A 17 8.26 -9.41 -5.84
CA PHE A 17 7.61 -10.63 -6.33
C PHE A 17 6.17 -10.39 -6.78
N LEU A 18 5.40 -9.59 -6.04
CA LEU A 18 4.04 -9.24 -6.42
C LEU A 18 4.00 -8.47 -7.74
N ARG A 19 4.96 -7.56 -8.00
CA ARG A 19 5.05 -6.81 -9.26
C ARG A 19 5.44 -7.71 -10.43
N VAL A 20 6.39 -8.61 -10.23
CA VAL A 20 6.77 -9.60 -11.25
C VAL A 20 5.61 -10.55 -11.57
N LEU A 21 4.88 -11.00 -10.54
CA LEU A 21 3.73 -11.88 -10.70
C LEU A 21 2.57 -11.18 -11.42
N ASP A 22 2.30 -9.92 -11.08
CA ASP A 22 1.31 -9.08 -11.77
C ASP A 22 1.66 -8.94 -13.26
N LEU A 23 2.91 -8.56 -13.59
CA LEU A 23 3.41 -8.50 -14.96
C LEU A 23 3.25 -9.83 -15.71
N PHE A 24 3.62 -10.93 -15.06
CA PHE A 24 3.53 -12.27 -15.66
C PHE A 24 2.08 -12.67 -15.95
N ILE A 25 1.17 -12.44 -14.99
CA ILE A 25 -0.26 -12.73 -15.18
C ILE A 25 -0.82 -11.84 -16.28
N THR A 26 -0.60 -10.53 -16.25
CA THR A 26 -1.06 -9.63 -17.32
C THR A 26 -0.55 -10.10 -18.68
N TRP A 27 0.70 -10.54 -18.78
CA TRP A 27 1.26 -11.03 -20.05
C TRP A 27 0.55 -12.28 -20.56
N ARG A 28 0.14 -13.16 -19.65
CA ARG A 28 -0.61 -14.39 -20.00
C ARG A 28 -2.07 -14.12 -20.33
N VAL A 29 -2.67 -13.09 -19.73
CA VAL A 29 -4.11 -12.83 -19.79
C VAL A 29 -4.46 -11.85 -20.91
N THR A 30 -3.74 -10.74 -21.00
CA THR A 30 -3.96 -9.64 -21.96
C THR A 30 -2.61 -9.20 -22.53
N PRO A 31 -2.00 -10.01 -23.41
CA PRO A 31 -0.70 -9.71 -24.03
C PRO A 31 -0.73 -8.46 -24.92
N ASP A 32 -1.91 -8.01 -25.34
CA ASP A 32 -2.14 -6.76 -26.07
C ASP A 32 -2.45 -5.57 -25.15
N LEU A 33 -2.63 -5.82 -23.85
CA LEU A 33 -3.03 -4.86 -22.81
C LEU A 33 -4.42 -4.23 -23.05
N GLU A 34 -5.26 -4.82 -23.91
CA GLU A 34 -6.55 -4.22 -24.28
C GLU A 34 -7.52 -4.08 -23.09
N HIS A 35 -7.46 -5.03 -22.15
CA HIS A 35 -8.28 -5.03 -20.93
C HIS A 35 -7.52 -4.53 -19.69
N GLU A 36 -6.36 -3.89 -19.85
CA GLU A 36 -5.59 -3.36 -18.73
C GLU A 36 -6.33 -2.17 -18.10
N VAL A 37 -6.61 -2.27 -16.80
CA VAL A 37 -7.38 -1.24 -16.06
C VAL A 37 -6.48 -0.07 -15.66
N ASN A 38 -5.15 -0.22 -15.73
CA ASN A 38 -4.21 0.84 -15.39
C ASN A 38 -4.38 2.06 -16.32
N PRO A 39 -4.89 3.20 -15.82
CA PRO A 39 -5.18 4.37 -16.65
C PRO A 39 -3.93 4.95 -17.29
N LEU A 40 -2.75 4.79 -16.66
CA LEU A 40 -1.49 5.29 -17.21
C LEU A 40 -1.10 4.55 -18.49
N VAL A 41 -1.27 3.23 -18.56
CA VAL A 41 -0.96 2.45 -19.77
C VAL A 41 -1.93 2.81 -20.89
N ARG A 42 -3.22 2.90 -20.55
CA ARG A 42 -4.30 3.18 -21.51
C ARG A 42 -4.24 4.59 -22.08
N TRP A 43 -3.91 5.60 -21.27
CA TRP A 43 -3.86 7.00 -21.74
C TRP A 43 -2.67 7.29 -22.65
N PHE A 44 -1.53 6.64 -22.43
CA PHE A 44 -0.33 6.85 -23.26
C PHE A 44 -0.24 5.90 -24.46
N ASN A 45 -1.14 4.92 -24.58
CA ASN A 45 -1.13 3.89 -25.63
C ASN A 45 0.26 3.24 -25.85
N ALA A 46 1.05 3.16 -24.78
CA ALA A 46 2.49 2.97 -24.87
C ALA A 46 2.94 1.51 -24.64
N GLY A 47 1.97 0.58 -24.70
CA GLY A 47 2.19 -0.86 -24.68
C GLY A 47 2.99 -1.37 -23.46
N TRP A 48 3.68 -2.49 -23.66
CA TRP A 48 4.48 -3.16 -22.63
C TRP A 48 5.62 -2.33 -22.04
N PRO A 49 6.41 -1.58 -22.83
CA PRO A 49 7.51 -0.79 -22.27
C PRO A 49 7.03 0.22 -21.22
N ALA A 50 5.90 0.90 -21.48
CA ALA A 50 5.33 1.83 -20.52
C ALA A 50 4.75 1.12 -19.29
N PHE A 51 4.08 -0.02 -19.47
CA PHE A 51 3.57 -0.78 -18.32
C PHE A 51 4.70 -1.25 -17.40
N ILE A 52 5.77 -1.81 -17.95
CA ILE A 52 6.97 -2.21 -17.19
C ILE A 52 7.59 -1.00 -16.48
N THR A 53 7.72 0.12 -17.17
CA THR A 53 8.27 1.36 -16.61
C THR A 53 7.43 1.85 -15.42
N VAL A 54 6.10 1.88 -15.55
CA VAL A 54 5.20 2.27 -14.46
C VAL A 54 5.35 1.33 -13.25
N GLN A 55 5.40 0.02 -13.47
CA GLN A 55 5.57 -0.96 -12.39
C GLN A 55 6.92 -0.79 -11.67
N PHE A 56 7.99 -0.50 -12.42
CA PHE A 56 9.32 -0.22 -11.86
C PHE A 56 9.35 1.08 -11.05
N LEU A 57 8.75 2.15 -11.57
CA LEU A 57 8.64 3.44 -10.87
C LEU A 57 7.82 3.31 -9.59
N LEU A 58 6.68 2.62 -9.65
CA LEU A 58 5.85 2.35 -8.48
C LEU A 58 6.63 1.54 -7.43
N PHE A 59 7.29 0.45 -7.83
CA PHE A 59 8.13 -0.34 -6.93
C PHE A 59 9.20 0.51 -6.24
N THR A 60 9.90 1.34 -7.01
CA THR A 60 10.98 2.20 -6.51
C THR A 60 10.44 3.25 -5.54
N ALA A 61 9.37 3.96 -5.91
CA ALA A 61 8.76 5.00 -5.09
C ALA A 61 8.20 4.45 -3.76
N VAL A 62 7.52 3.30 -3.82
CA VAL A 62 6.95 2.63 -2.64
C VAL A 62 8.06 2.13 -1.71
N SER A 63 9.12 1.51 -2.28
CA SER A 63 10.26 1.03 -1.50
C SER A 63 11.03 2.18 -0.85
N PHE A 64 11.22 3.29 -1.57
CA PHE A 64 11.82 4.49 -1.02
C PHE A 64 10.99 5.08 0.13
N CYS A 65 9.67 5.20 -0.04
CA CYS A 65 8.76 5.61 1.03
C CYS A 65 8.91 4.70 2.26
N PHE A 66 8.94 3.38 2.06
CA PHE A 66 9.05 2.45 3.18
C PHE A 66 10.41 2.55 3.90
N ALA A 67 11.49 2.76 3.15
CA ALA A 67 12.80 3.04 3.73
C ALA A 67 12.75 4.33 4.58
N TRP A 68 12.14 5.38 4.05
CA TRP A 68 11.97 6.63 4.79
C TRP A 68 11.11 6.45 6.05
N TYR A 69 10.05 5.63 6.03
CA TYR A 69 9.30 5.29 7.25
C TYR A 69 10.17 4.58 8.31
N LEU A 70 11.00 3.63 7.90
CA LEU A 70 11.80 2.80 8.82
C LEU A 70 13.01 3.54 9.40
N TRP A 71 13.68 4.36 8.60
CA TRP A 71 14.93 5.03 8.98
C TRP A 71 14.82 6.55 9.12
N GLY A 72 13.68 7.13 8.76
CA GLY A 72 13.39 8.54 9.00
C GLY A 72 13.33 8.86 10.48
N ARG A 73 13.30 10.16 10.78
CA ARG A 73 13.31 10.68 12.15
C ARG A 73 12.12 10.11 12.94
N ASP A 74 12.39 9.69 14.18
CA ASP A 74 11.35 9.26 15.11
C ASP A 74 10.73 10.49 15.77
N TRP A 75 9.46 10.75 15.44
CA TRP A 75 8.68 11.78 16.13
C TRP A 75 8.29 11.29 17.52
N ARG A 76 8.53 12.12 18.53
CA ARG A 76 8.26 11.78 19.94
C ARG A 76 7.12 12.62 20.46
N VAL A 77 6.19 11.96 21.13
CA VAL A 77 5.14 12.63 21.89
C VAL A 77 5.66 12.81 23.32
N GLU A 78 5.92 14.05 23.72
CA GLU A 78 6.57 14.37 25.00
C GLU A 78 5.73 14.01 26.23
N LYS A 79 4.40 14.05 26.11
CA LYS A 79 3.48 13.79 27.23
C LYS A 79 3.37 12.29 27.48
N LYS A 80 3.78 11.82 28.66
CA LYS A 80 3.63 10.42 29.13
C LYS A 80 2.18 10.11 29.53
N GLY A 81 1.80 8.82 29.46
CA GLY A 81 0.53 8.30 30.00
C GLY A 81 -0.70 8.60 29.14
N LEU A 82 -0.53 8.88 27.84
CA LEU A 82 -1.65 9.11 26.94
C LEU A 82 -2.37 7.80 26.58
N GLY A 83 -3.70 7.85 26.56
CA GLY A 83 -4.51 6.80 25.93
C GLY A 83 -4.38 6.82 24.41
N TYR A 84 -4.75 5.72 23.73
CA TYR A 84 -4.59 5.55 22.27
C TYR A 84 -5.18 6.71 21.44
N LEU A 85 -6.41 7.12 21.74
CA LEU A 85 -7.08 8.21 21.01
C LEU A 85 -6.41 9.57 21.28
N GLN A 86 -5.97 9.81 22.52
CA GLN A 86 -5.25 11.04 22.88
C GLN A 86 -3.87 11.10 22.20
N PHE A 87 -3.19 9.95 22.10
CA PHE A 87 -1.96 9.81 21.35
C PHE A 87 -2.17 10.15 19.87
N ILE A 88 -3.17 9.57 19.19
CA ILE A 88 -3.43 9.87 17.77
C ILE A 88 -3.71 11.36 17.58
N ASN A 89 -4.55 11.95 18.43
CA ASN A 89 -4.86 13.38 18.35
C ASN A 89 -3.59 14.23 18.48
N GLN A 90 -2.70 13.90 19.42
CA GLN A 90 -1.46 14.63 19.64
C GLN A 90 -0.38 14.35 18.58
N TYR A 91 -0.30 13.12 18.08
CA TYR A 91 0.71 12.67 17.13
C TYR A 91 0.40 13.14 15.70
N TYR A 92 -0.88 13.11 15.31
CA TYR A 92 -1.31 13.31 13.93
C TYR A 92 -2.08 14.61 13.74
N PHE A 93 -3.09 14.89 14.57
CA PHE A 93 -4.02 16.01 14.33
C PHE A 93 -3.58 17.36 14.91
N LYS A 94 -2.63 17.39 15.85
CA LYS A 94 -2.13 18.65 16.43
C LYS A 94 -1.24 19.36 15.41
N TRP A 95 -1.81 20.34 14.71
CA TRP A 95 -1.18 21.09 13.60
C TRP A 95 -0.02 21.97 14.10
N LYS A 96 1.16 21.38 14.21
CA LYS A 96 2.46 22.08 14.24
C LYS A 96 3.29 21.63 13.03
N GLU A 97 4.40 22.30 12.75
CA GLU A 97 5.30 21.91 11.64
C GLU A 97 5.71 20.43 11.70
N SER A 98 5.85 19.90 12.92
CA SER A 98 6.08 18.48 13.21
C SER A 98 4.94 17.52 12.80
N SER A 99 3.71 18.02 12.62
CA SER A 99 2.59 17.21 12.14
C SER A 99 2.77 16.82 10.67
N LYS A 100 3.39 17.65 9.82
CA LYS A 100 3.62 17.32 8.41
C LYS A 100 4.53 16.10 8.26
N GLU A 101 5.58 16.03 9.07
CA GLU A 101 6.48 14.88 9.11
C GLU A 101 5.74 13.62 9.60
N ALA A 102 4.87 13.74 10.60
CA ALA A 102 4.05 12.62 11.08
C ALA A 102 3.06 12.13 10.00
N HIS A 103 2.41 13.04 9.26
CA HIS A 103 1.54 12.70 8.14
C HIS A 103 2.31 11.95 7.06
N LEU A 104 3.47 12.49 6.65
CA LEU A 104 4.31 11.85 5.66
C LEU A 104 4.78 10.47 6.15
N LYS A 105 5.07 10.32 7.45
CA LYS A 105 5.54 9.05 8.03
C LYS A 105 4.45 7.99 8.00
N ILE A 106 3.24 8.35 8.40
CA ILE A 106 2.08 7.45 8.28
C ILE A 106 1.81 7.12 6.82
N PHE A 107 1.83 8.11 5.93
CA PHE A 107 1.65 7.88 4.49
C PHE A 107 2.69 6.88 3.93
N CYS A 108 3.96 7.07 4.27
CA CYS A 108 5.05 6.21 3.84
C CYS A 108 5.00 4.78 4.42
N PHE A 109 4.25 4.55 5.49
CA PHE A 109 3.91 3.20 5.97
C PHE A 109 2.67 2.64 5.27
N VAL A 110 1.62 3.46 5.12
CA VAL A 110 0.35 3.06 4.52
C VAL A 110 0.55 2.62 3.08
N LEU A 111 1.35 3.37 2.31
CA LEU A 111 1.57 3.13 0.89
C LEU A 111 2.10 1.71 0.58
N PRO A 112 3.19 1.20 1.18
CA PRO A 112 3.68 -0.16 0.92
C PRO A 112 2.71 -1.24 1.38
N VAL A 113 2.05 -1.07 2.52
CA VAL A 113 1.08 -2.05 3.03
C VAL A 113 -0.14 -2.13 2.11
N ALA A 114 -0.70 -0.97 1.73
CA ALA A 114 -1.80 -0.90 0.79
C ALA A 114 -1.42 -1.44 -0.59
N SER A 115 -0.21 -1.14 -1.07
CA SER A 115 0.31 -1.65 -2.35
C SER A 115 0.39 -3.18 -2.37
N ILE A 116 0.80 -3.82 -1.26
CA ILE A 116 0.79 -5.29 -1.14
C ILE A 116 -0.63 -5.82 -1.28
N PHE A 117 -1.59 -5.30 -0.49
CA PHE A 117 -2.98 -5.77 -0.53
C PHE A 117 -3.63 -5.54 -1.89
N VAL A 118 -3.42 -4.38 -2.50
CA VAL A 118 -3.93 -4.08 -3.85
C VAL A 118 -3.33 -5.02 -4.88
N SER A 119 -2.03 -5.32 -4.82
CA SER A 119 -1.40 -6.27 -5.76
C SER A 119 -1.96 -7.67 -5.61
N ILE A 120 -2.13 -8.16 -4.38
CA ILE A 120 -2.75 -9.46 -4.11
C ILE A 120 -4.20 -9.48 -4.64
N ALA A 121 -4.97 -8.42 -4.40
CA ALA A 121 -6.33 -8.31 -4.89
C ALA A 121 -6.40 -8.28 -6.42
N ALA A 122 -5.48 -7.58 -7.09
CA ALA A 122 -5.37 -7.53 -8.55
C ALA A 122 -5.02 -8.91 -9.13
N ILE A 123 -4.05 -9.61 -8.54
CA ILE A 123 -3.69 -10.97 -8.92
C ILE A 123 -4.90 -11.92 -8.79
N ILE A 124 -5.59 -11.89 -7.64
CA ILE A 124 -6.80 -12.70 -7.42
C ILE A 124 -7.88 -12.34 -8.44
N HIS A 125 -8.10 -11.04 -8.67
CA HIS A 125 -9.07 -10.54 -9.66
C HIS A 125 -8.79 -11.12 -11.04
N ASN A 126 -7.55 -11.02 -11.52
CA ASN A 126 -7.14 -11.53 -12.83
C ASN A 126 -7.29 -13.06 -12.90
N LEU A 127 -6.87 -13.80 -11.87
CA LEU A 127 -7.05 -15.25 -11.83
C LEU A 127 -8.52 -15.67 -11.89
N LEU A 128 -9.40 -14.98 -11.15
CA LEU A 128 -10.84 -15.28 -11.17
C LEU A 128 -11.48 -14.97 -12.53
N LEU A 129 -11.05 -13.88 -13.19
CA LEU A 129 -11.50 -13.55 -14.55
C LEU A 129 -11.06 -14.60 -15.57
N VAL A 130 -9.80 -15.03 -15.54
CA VAL A 130 -9.24 -16.03 -16.47
C VAL A 130 -9.97 -17.36 -16.36
N ASN A 131 -10.24 -17.79 -15.12
CA ASN A 131 -10.97 -19.02 -14.86
C ASN A 131 -12.49 -18.87 -15.07
N LYS A 132 -12.96 -17.70 -15.53
CA LYS A 132 -14.37 -17.39 -15.84
C LYS A 132 -15.32 -17.81 -14.70
N ILE A 133 -14.93 -17.54 -13.45
CA ILE A 133 -15.75 -17.88 -12.29
C ILE A 133 -17.05 -17.08 -12.34
N GLU A 134 -18.16 -17.72 -12.73
CA GLU A 134 -19.43 -17.05 -13.07
C GLU A 134 -19.95 -16.16 -11.95
N THR A 135 -19.91 -16.64 -10.70
CA THR A 135 -20.33 -15.87 -9.53
C THR A 135 -19.54 -14.56 -9.38
N TYR A 136 -18.23 -14.62 -9.67
CA TYR A 136 -17.36 -13.46 -9.58
C TYR A 136 -17.59 -12.47 -10.71
N VAL A 137 -17.74 -12.96 -11.94
CA VAL A 137 -18.04 -12.14 -13.12
C VAL A 137 -19.39 -11.43 -12.92
N PHE A 138 -20.41 -12.15 -12.44
CA PHE A 138 -21.71 -11.57 -12.10
C PHE A 138 -21.60 -10.49 -11.03
N PHE A 139 -20.84 -10.74 -9.96
CA PHE A 139 -20.59 -9.76 -8.91
C PHE A 139 -19.92 -8.49 -9.46
N LEU A 140 -18.87 -8.62 -10.28
CA LEU A 140 -18.19 -7.47 -10.88
C LEU A 140 -19.11 -6.69 -11.80
N TYR A 141 -19.85 -7.36 -12.67
CA TYR A 141 -20.80 -6.70 -13.56
C TYR A 141 -21.79 -5.84 -12.78
N ARG A 142 -22.29 -6.34 -11.65
CA ARG A 142 -23.28 -5.64 -10.83
C ARG A 142 -22.70 -4.57 -9.91
N PHE A 143 -21.50 -4.76 -9.37
CA PHE A 143 -21.02 -3.96 -8.23
C PHE A 143 -19.62 -3.36 -8.40
N HIS A 144 -18.88 -3.56 -9.50
CA HIS A 144 -17.47 -3.11 -9.61
C HIS A 144 -17.25 -1.63 -9.27
N ARG A 145 -18.18 -0.74 -9.67
CA ARG A 145 -18.09 0.71 -9.43
C ARG A 145 -18.11 1.10 -7.95
N ILE A 146 -18.69 0.25 -7.09
CA ILE A 146 -18.80 0.50 -5.65
C ILE A 146 -17.82 -0.40 -4.90
N ALA A 147 -17.76 -1.69 -5.26
CA ALA A 147 -16.96 -2.69 -4.58
C ALA A 147 -15.45 -2.38 -4.65
N ILE A 148 -14.93 -1.98 -5.83
CA ILE A 148 -13.49 -1.73 -5.99
C ILE A 148 -13.06 -0.49 -5.19
N PRO A 149 -13.71 0.69 -5.30
CA PRO A 149 -13.35 1.84 -4.47
C PRO A 149 -13.54 1.57 -2.97
N ALA A 150 -14.61 0.88 -2.57
CA ALA A 150 -14.85 0.54 -1.16
C ALA A 150 -13.75 -0.37 -0.60
N ALA A 151 -13.33 -1.39 -1.37
CA ALA A 151 -12.23 -2.26 -0.97
C ALA A 151 -10.90 -1.50 -0.87
N ALA A 152 -10.60 -0.62 -1.83
CA ALA A 152 -9.39 0.20 -1.81
C ALA A 152 -9.37 1.15 -0.58
N LEU A 153 -10.49 1.81 -0.28
CA LEU A 153 -10.63 2.63 0.91
C LEU A 153 -10.47 1.80 2.18
N GLY A 154 -11.09 0.62 2.25
CA GLY A 154 -10.94 -0.30 3.38
C GLY A 154 -9.49 -0.70 3.64
N ILE A 155 -8.73 -1.01 2.57
CA ILE A 155 -7.30 -1.33 2.65
C ILE A 155 -6.50 -0.14 3.20
N VAL A 156 -6.78 1.08 2.73
CA VAL A 156 -6.11 2.30 3.21
C VAL A 156 -6.41 2.54 4.69
N PHE A 157 -7.68 2.43 5.10
CA PHE A 157 -8.08 2.59 6.51
C PHE A 157 -7.44 1.54 7.41
N LEU A 158 -7.43 0.28 6.99
CA LEU A 158 -6.79 -0.80 7.75
C LEU A 158 -5.27 -0.55 7.88
N SER A 159 -4.63 -0.14 6.80
CA SER A 159 -3.19 0.17 6.78
C SER A 159 -2.87 1.34 7.70
N ALA A 160 -3.69 2.41 7.68
CA ALA A 160 -3.52 3.57 8.55
C ALA A 160 -3.73 3.19 10.02
N HIS A 161 -4.76 2.37 10.31
CA HIS A 161 -5.00 1.86 11.65
C HIS A 161 -3.80 1.06 12.16
N LEU A 162 -3.24 0.16 11.35
CA LEU A 162 -2.03 -0.59 11.70
C LEU A 162 -0.83 0.34 11.97
N ALA A 163 -0.65 1.38 11.15
CA ALA A 163 0.39 2.38 11.34
C ALA A 163 0.29 3.04 12.72
N PHE A 164 -0.90 3.55 13.09
CA PHE A 164 -1.12 4.19 14.37
C PHE A 164 -0.93 3.24 15.55
N ARG A 165 -1.32 1.96 15.42
CA ARG A 165 -1.11 0.94 16.46
C ARG A 165 0.38 0.68 16.68
N ILE A 166 1.18 0.63 15.61
CA ILE A 166 2.64 0.46 15.70
C ILE A 166 3.28 1.69 16.37
N GLU A 167 2.92 2.89 15.94
CA GLU A 167 3.45 4.13 16.52
C GLU A 167 3.06 4.29 17.99
N PHE A 168 1.85 3.90 18.39
CA PHE A 168 1.43 3.91 19.79
C PHE A 168 2.23 2.92 20.65
N ARG A 169 2.54 1.73 20.11
CA ARG A 169 3.42 0.78 20.79
C ARG A 169 4.84 1.33 20.96
N ARG A 170 5.37 2.02 19.93
CA ARG A 170 6.67 2.69 20.00
C ARG A 170 6.67 3.80 21.06
N TYR A 171 5.60 4.58 21.12
CA TYR A 171 5.39 5.60 22.15
C TYR A 171 5.42 5.00 23.56
N ASN A 172 4.66 3.93 23.83
CA ASN A 172 4.66 3.29 25.15
C ASN A 172 6.05 2.75 25.53
N ALA A 173 6.79 2.20 24.57
CA ALA A 173 8.16 1.72 24.78
C ALA A 173 9.19 2.82 25.06
N GLN A 174 8.89 4.10 24.76
CA GLN A 174 9.79 5.23 25.11
C GLN A 174 9.76 5.57 26.61
N PHE A 175 8.70 5.17 27.31
CA PHE A 175 8.44 5.56 28.69
C PHE A 175 8.49 4.41 29.70
N ASN A 176 8.75 3.20 29.21
CA ASN A 176 9.04 1.99 29.99
C ASN A 176 10.55 1.79 30.02
#